data_AF-A0A1M6BSP2-F1
#
_entry.id   AF-A0A1M6BSP2-F1
#
_cell.length_a   1.000
_cell.length_b   1.000
_cell.length_c   1.000
_cell.angle_alpha   90.00
_cell.angle_beta   90.00
_cell.angle_gamma   90.00
#
_symmetry.space_group_name_H-M   'P 1'
#
loop_
_entity.id
_entity.type
_entity.pdbx_description
1 polymer ?
#
loop_
_entity_poly.entity_id
_entity_poly.type
_entity_poly.pdbx_seq_one_letter_code
_entity_poly.pdbx_strand_id
1 'polypeptide(L)'
;MANNGQTDTAALVAMLSEHAAVNVRPALIADAPQWRLHHGQVTLDDAPLKERAWRYSTASFLELRLPGPTVAALLRGDDEQDVDGLHVVVPGPSASSASACRLRGQEEWGRVTTP
;
A
#
# COMPACT_ATOMS: atom_id res chain seq x y z
N MET A 1 -19.85 -19.71 -9.93
CA MET A 1 -19.56 -18.28 -9.66
C MET A 1 -18.70 -18.22 -8.41
N ALA A 2 -17.38 -18.04 -8.58
CA ALA A 2 -16.43 -18.05 -7.47
C ALA A 2 -16.26 -16.61 -6.96
N ASN A 3 -16.84 -16.32 -5.80
CA ASN A 3 -16.55 -15.09 -5.08
C ASN A 3 -15.22 -15.30 -4.36
N ASN A 4 -14.12 -14.89 -4.99
CA ASN A 4 -12.74 -15.19 -4.54
C ASN A 4 -12.31 -14.42 -3.29
N GLY A 5 -13.24 -13.89 -2.49
CA GLY A 5 -12.93 -13.03 -1.34
C GLY A 5 -12.28 -11.70 -1.76
N GLN A 6 -12.47 -11.31 -3.02
CA GLN A 6 -11.90 -10.11 -3.61
C GLN A 6 -12.94 -9.00 -3.51
N THR A 7 -12.76 -8.11 -2.54
CA THR A 7 -13.58 -6.90 -2.40
C THR A 7 -13.27 -5.95 -3.53
N ASP A 8 -14.32 -5.40 -4.15
CA ASP A 8 -14.19 -4.35 -5.15
C ASP A 8 -13.41 -3.14 -4.58
N THR A 9 -12.52 -2.54 -5.39
CA THR A 9 -11.68 -1.42 -4.94
C THR A 9 -12.52 -0.22 -4.50
N ALA A 10 -13.66 0.07 -5.14
CA ALA A 10 -14.53 1.17 -4.73
C ALA A 10 -15.21 0.87 -3.38
N ALA A 11 -15.60 -0.38 -3.14
CA ALA A 11 -16.13 -0.81 -1.85
C ALA A 11 -15.06 -0.73 -0.73
N LEU A 12 -13.81 -1.12 -1.03
CA LEU A 12 -12.69 -0.98 -0.10
C LEU A 12 -12.39 0.50 0.21
N VAL A 13 -12.39 1.36 -0.81
CA VAL A 13 -12.21 2.82 -0.68
C VAL A 13 -13.31 3.44 0.18
N ALA A 14 -14.56 3.05 -0.01
CA ALA A 14 -15.68 3.54 0.80
C ALA A 14 -15.51 3.14 2.27
N MET A 15 -15.23 1.87 2.53
CA MET A 15 -15.00 1.37 3.89
C MET A 15 -13.83 2.09 4.57
N LEU A 16 -12.70 2.26 3.88
CA LEU A 16 -11.54 2.97 4.43
C LEU A 16 -11.83 4.45 4.70
N SER A 17 -12.64 5.10 3.87
CA SER A 17 -13.00 6.51 4.05
C SER A 17 -13.78 6.76 5.35
N GLU A 18 -14.46 5.75 5.88
CA GLU A 18 -15.21 5.82 7.14
C GLU A 18 -14.36 5.54 8.38
N HIS A 19 -13.16 4.96 8.21
CA HIS A 19 -12.27 4.63 9.33
C HIS A 19 -11.44 5.85 9.74
N ALA A 20 -11.48 6.19 11.04
CA ALA A 20 -10.69 7.30 11.58
C ALA A 20 -9.18 7.11 11.33
N ALA A 21 -8.69 5.88 11.53
CA ALA A 21 -7.31 5.51 11.22
C ALA A 21 -7.17 4.00 11.05
N VAL A 22 -6.24 3.60 10.19
CA VAL A 22 -5.94 2.20 9.86
C VAL A 22 -4.44 1.94 9.91
N ASN A 23 -4.06 0.71 10.24
CA ASN A 23 -2.68 0.28 10.25
C ASN A 23 -2.25 -0.06 8.82
N VAL A 24 -1.16 0.54 8.34
CA VAL A 24 -0.65 0.32 6.99
C VAL A 24 0.81 -0.13 7.00
N ARG A 25 1.13 -0.95 6.01
CA ARG A 25 2.50 -1.38 5.71
C ARG A 25 2.83 -1.21 4.22
N PRO A 26 3.19 0.00 3.78
CA PRO A 26 3.60 0.23 2.41
C PRO A 26 5.07 -0.13 2.17
N ALA A 27 5.34 -0.67 0.98
CA ALA A 27 6.65 -0.73 0.36
C ALA A 27 6.66 0.29 -0.78
N LEU A 28 7.56 1.27 -0.66
CA LEU A 28 7.73 2.37 -1.59
C LEU A 28 9.06 2.20 -2.32
N ILE A 29 9.08 2.47 -3.62
CA ILE A 29 10.30 2.48 -4.43
C ILE A 29 10.58 3.90 -4.92
N ALA A 30 11.85 4.28 -4.97
CA ALA A 30 12.25 5.59 -5.47
C ALA A 30 12.06 5.64 -7.00
N ASP A 31 11.37 6.66 -7.47
CA ASP A 31 11.09 6.94 -8.89
C ASP A 31 11.30 8.45 -9.11
N ALA A 32 12.56 8.88 -9.10
CA ALA A 32 12.93 10.29 -8.92
C ALA A 32 12.17 11.25 -9.85
N PRO A 33 11.55 12.33 -9.32
CA PRO A 33 11.68 12.90 -7.97
C PRO A 33 10.69 12.38 -6.90
N GLN A 34 9.90 11.35 -7.22
CA GLN A 34 8.78 10.86 -6.41
C GLN A 34 9.04 9.47 -5.82
N TRP A 35 8.20 9.03 -4.90
CA TRP A 35 8.13 7.64 -4.43
C TRP A 35 6.91 6.97 -5.03
N ARG A 36 7.04 5.71 -5.42
CA ARG A 36 5.94 4.94 -5.98
C ARG A 36 5.51 3.86 -5.00
N LEU A 37 4.20 3.74 -4.76
CA LEU A 37 3.66 2.59 -4.03
C LEU A 37 3.85 1.32 -4.86
N HIS A 38 4.70 0.41 -4.39
CA HIS A 38 4.92 -0.89 -5.02
C HIS A 38 3.98 -1.95 -4.44
N HIS A 39 3.88 -1.99 -3.11
CA HIS A 39 2.98 -2.89 -2.39
C HIS A 39 2.43 -2.18 -1.15
N GLY A 40 1.19 -2.50 -0.75
CA GLY A 40 0.60 -1.98 0.48
C GLY A 40 -0.27 -3.04 1.17
N GLN A 41 -0.07 -3.21 2.47
CA GLN A 41 -1.01 -3.94 3.32
C GLN A 41 -1.78 -2.96 4.19
N VAL A 42 -3.09 -3.16 4.31
CA VAL A 42 -3.95 -2.40 5.22
C VAL A 42 -4.59 -3.36 6.22
N THR A 43 -4.57 -3.01 7.50
CA THR A 43 -5.23 -3.75 8.57
C THR A 43 -6.18 -2.80 9.29
N LEU A 44 -7.45 -3.21 9.42
CA LEU A 44 -8.53 -2.42 10.00
C LEU A 44 -8.65 -2.60 11.52
N ASP A 45 -7.72 -3.31 12.15
CA ASP A 45 -7.75 -3.56 13.57
C ASP A 45 -7.37 -2.29 14.33
N ASP A 46 -8.05 -2.04 15.46
CA ASP A 46 -7.75 -0.89 16.31
C ASP A 46 -6.53 -1.10 17.20
N ALA A 47 -5.84 -2.24 17.08
CA ALA A 47 -4.70 -2.52 17.92
C ALA A 47 -3.61 -1.44 17.74
N PRO A 48 -2.96 -1.02 18.84
CA PRO A 48 -1.88 -0.06 18.76
C PRO A 48 -0.73 -0.66 17.94
N LEU A 49 -0.44 -0.03 16.80
CA LEU A 49 0.73 -0.32 15.99
C LEU A 49 1.93 0.47 16.51
N LYS A 50 3.07 -0.19 16.68
CA LYS A 50 4.35 0.51 16.88
C LYS A 50 4.89 0.91 15.53
N GLU A 51 4.98 2.21 15.28
CA GLU A 51 5.47 2.73 14.01
C GLU A 51 6.95 2.39 13.78
N ARG A 52 7.28 2.06 12.53
CA ARG A 52 8.62 1.68 12.08
C ARG A 52 8.87 2.17 10.67
N ALA A 53 10.10 2.58 10.40
CA ALA A 53 10.54 2.97 9.07
C ALA A 53 11.92 2.37 8.78
N TRP A 54 12.05 1.68 7.65
CA TRP A 54 13.31 1.26 7.08
C TRP A 54 13.51 2.00 5.76
N ARG A 55 14.44 2.95 5.74
CA ARG A 55 14.70 3.82 4.59
C ARG A 55 16.04 3.48 3.95
N TYR A 56 16.02 3.23 2.66
CA TYR A 56 17.18 3.00 1.80
C TYR A 56 17.16 4.01 0.66
N SER A 57 18.26 4.12 -0.10
CA SER A 57 18.37 5.07 -1.21
C SER A 57 17.34 4.84 -2.32
N THR A 58 16.86 3.60 -2.49
CA THR A 58 15.94 3.20 -3.57
C THR A 58 14.63 2.61 -3.08
N ALA A 59 14.48 2.35 -1.78
CA ALA A 59 13.32 1.68 -1.22
C ALA A 59 13.02 2.18 0.19
N SER A 60 11.75 2.30 0.55
CA SER A 60 11.30 2.62 1.91
C SER A 60 10.19 1.65 2.31
N PHE A 61 10.36 1.01 3.45
CA PHE A 61 9.37 0.11 4.04
C PHE A 61 8.87 0.75 5.32
N LEU A 62 7.56 0.95 5.42
CA LEU A 62 6.96 1.64 6.56
C LEU A 62 5.96 0.72 7.25
N GLU A 63 5.83 0.88 8.56
CA GLU A 63 4.68 0.44 9.35
C GLU A 63 4.18 1.67 10.09
N LEU A 64 3.00 2.17 9.76
CA LEU A 64 2.45 3.37 10.40
C LEU A 64 0.92 3.35 10.45
N ARG A 65 0.34 4.24 11.25
CA ARG A 65 -1.11 4.41 11.33
C ARG A 65 -1.51 5.65 10.52
N LEU A 66 -2.29 5.45 9.47
CA LEU A 66 -2.74 6.54 8.60
C LEU A 66 -4.25 6.78 8.74
N PRO A 67 -4.73 8.02 8.51
CA PRO A 67 -6.15 8.28 8.34
C PRO A 67 -6.71 7.41 7.22
N GLY A 68 -7.87 6.78 7.45
CA GLY A 68 -8.54 5.99 6.44
C GLY A 68 -8.77 6.72 5.11
N PRO A 69 -9.15 8.02 5.11
CA PRO A 69 -9.24 8.83 3.89
C PRO A 69 -7.92 8.96 3.11
N THR A 70 -6.77 9.04 3.78
CA THR A 70 -5.45 9.09 3.12
C THR A 70 -5.16 7.77 2.40
N VAL A 71 -5.46 6.65 3.04
CA VAL A 71 -5.30 5.31 2.44
C VAL A 71 -6.27 5.10 1.28
N ALA A 72 -7.49 5.61 1.40
CA ALA A 72 -8.48 5.60 0.33
C ALA A 72 -8.01 6.43 -0.88
N ALA A 73 -7.39 7.60 -0.65
CA ALA A 73 -6.83 8.44 -1.71
C ALA A 73 -5.66 7.74 -2.43
N LEU A 74 -4.76 7.10 -1.67
CA LEU A 74 -3.71 6.25 -2.25
C LEU A 74 -4.30 5.16 -3.15
N LEU A 75 -5.34 4.45 -2.70
CA LEU A 75 -5.95 3.37 -3.48
C LEU A 75 -6.66 3.85 -4.76
N ARG A 76 -7.19 5.07 -4.78
CA ARG A 76 -7.76 5.64 -6.01
C ARG A 76 -6.68 6.03 -7.03
N GLY A 77 -5.50 6.41 -6.54
CA GLY A 77 -4.41 6.91 -7.38
C GLY A 77 -4.72 8.26 -8.02
N ASP A 78 -5.60 9.05 -7.39
CA ASP A 78 -6.03 10.34 -7.91
C ASP A 78 -4.91 11.40 -7.78
N ASP A 79 -4.19 11.42 -6.65
CA ASP A 79 -3.24 12.48 -6.30
C ASP A 79 -2.01 11.97 -5.53
N GLU A 80 -0.92 12.74 -5.58
CA GLU A 80 0.26 12.59 -4.71
C GLU A 80 -0.15 12.70 -3.24
N GLN A 81 0.37 11.79 -2.40
CA GLN A 81 0.12 11.80 -0.95
C GLN A 81 1.44 11.89 -0.20
N ASP A 82 1.50 12.72 0.84
CA ASP A 82 2.59 12.67 1.80
C ASP A 82 2.37 11.48 2.75
N VAL A 83 3.32 10.55 2.73
CA VAL A 83 3.36 9.40 3.64
C VAL A 83 4.69 9.42 4.34
N ASP A 84 4.68 9.78 5.63
CA ASP A 84 5.88 9.82 6.47
C ASP A 84 6.98 10.73 5.88
N GLY A 85 6.58 11.87 5.28
CA GLY A 85 7.48 12.83 4.62
C GLY A 85 7.95 12.43 3.22
N LEU A 86 7.38 11.36 2.65
CA LEU A 86 7.66 10.88 1.30
C LEU A 86 6.48 11.22 0.39
N HIS A 87 6.77 11.84 -0.76
CA HIS A 87 5.75 12.16 -1.76
C HIS A 87 5.46 10.90 -2.58
N VAL A 88 4.34 10.24 -2.27
CA VAL A 88 3.94 8.95 -2.85
C VAL A 88 2.93 9.13 -3.96
N VAL A 89 3.24 8.59 -5.14
CA VAL A 89 2.30 8.36 -6.22
C VAL A 89 1.90 6.89 -6.27
N VAL A 90 0.63 6.64 -6.57
CA VAL A 90 0.16 5.31 -6.96
C VAL A 90 0.11 5.31 -8.48
N PRO A 91 0.91 4.47 -9.16
CA PRO A 91 0.88 4.43 -10.60
C PRO A 91 -0.55 4.03 -11.03
N GLY A 92 -1.12 4.77 -11.99
CA GLY A 92 -2.40 4.41 -12.61
C GLY A 92 -2.41 2.94 -13.02
N PRO A 93 -3.60 2.32 -13.19
CA PRO A 93 -3.78 0.88 -13.17
C PRO A 93 -2.69 0.18 -14.00
N SER A 94 -1.84 -0.60 -13.33
CA SER A 94 -0.75 -1.32 -13.98
C SER A 94 -1.30 -2.04 -15.21
N ALA A 95 -0.70 -1.79 -16.38
CA ALA A 95 -0.94 -2.56 -17.61
C ALA A 95 -0.51 -4.04 -17.49
N SER A 96 -0.06 -4.47 -16.31
CA SER A 96 0.31 -5.82 -15.97
C SER A 96 -0.63 -6.31 -14.88
N SER A 97 -1.27 -7.44 -15.13
CA SER A 97 -2.17 -8.16 -14.23
C SER A 97 -1.44 -8.71 -13.00
N ALA A 98 -0.77 -7.84 -12.23
CA ALA A 98 -0.40 -8.09 -10.86
C ALA A 98 -1.70 -8.06 -10.06
N SER A 99 -2.43 -9.15 -10.24
CA SER A 99 -3.55 -9.60 -9.46
C SER A 99 -3.25 -9.32 -8.00
N ALA A 100 -4.28 -8.98 -7.21
CA ALA A 100 -4.23 -9.03 -5.75
C ALA A 100 -3.69 -10.41 -5.32
N CYS A 101 -2.37 -10.53 -5.27
CA CYS A 101 -1.68 -11.80 -5.13
C CYS A 101 -1.61 -12.08 -3.64
N ARG A 102 -2.33 -13.13 -3.27
CA ARG A 102 -2.35 -13.72 -1.94
C ARG A 102 -0.99 -13.61 -1.22
N LEU A 103 -1.08 -13.06 -0.02
CA LEU A 103 -0.25 -13.26 1.17
C LEU A 103 0.32 -14.68 1.32
N ARG A 104 1.30 -15.05 0.50
CA ARG A 104 2.27 -16.12 0.74
C ARG A 104 3.61 -15.76 0.09
N GLY A 105 4.21 -14.68 0.58
CA GLY A 105 5.66 -14.47 0.69
C GLY A 105 6.56 -14.95 -0.45
N GLN A 106 6.16 -14.83 -1.72
CA GLN A 106 7.00 -15.23 -2.84
C GLN A 106 6.80 -14.22 -3.98
N GLU A 107 7.63 -13.17 -3.96
CA GLU A 107 7.83 -12.30 -5.10
C GLU A 107 9.30 -12.42 -5.53
N GLU A 108 9.53 -12.66 -6.83
CA GLU A 108 10.86 -12.86 -7.38
C GLU A 108 11.48 -11.50 -7.73
N TRP A 109 12.41 -11.03 -6.89
CA TRP A 109 13.14 -9.78 -7.10
C TRP A 109 14.49 -10.09 -7.74
N GLY A 110 14.63 -9.89 -9.05
CA GLY A 110 15.92 -10.06 -9.73
C GLY A 110 16.57 -11.43 -9.50
N ARG A 111 15.77 -12.51 -9.53
CA ARG A 111 16.14 -13.90 -9.16
C ARG A 111 16.41 -14.16 -7.68
N VAL A 112 16.01 -13.25 -6.79
CA VAL A 112 16.08 -13.45 -5.35
C VAL A 112 14.66 -13.56 -4.81
N THR A 113 14.36 -14.75 -4.32
CA THR A 113 13.18 -15.03 -3.52
C THR A 113 13.44 -14.56 -2.09
N THR A 114 12.67 -13.59 -1.61
CA THR A 114 12.65 -13.26 -0.17
C THR A 114 11.55 -14.09 0.52
N PRO A 115 11.80 -14.66 1.72
CA PRO A 115 10.89 -15.58 2.40
C PRO A 115 9.62 -14.91 2.95
#